data_AF-A0AAD7D0J0-F1
#
_entry.id   AF-A0AAD7D0J0-F1
#
_cell.length_a   1.000
_cell.length_b   1.000
_cell.length_c   1.000
_cell.angle_alpha   90.00
_cell.angle_beta   90.00
_cell.angle_gamma   90.00
#
_symmetry.space_group_name_H-M   'P 1'
#
loop_
_entity.id
_entity.type
_entity.pdbx_description
1 polymer ?
#
loop_
_entity_poly.entity_id
_entity_poly.type
_entity_poly.pdbx_seq_one_letter_code
_entity_poly.pdbx_strand_id
1 'polypeptide(L)'
;LVGEQETVDAVQNQLKNCSWIHLAYHGEQNMHDPPRSCLRLYKGTLELGAILQMPLQNAELVFLVACQTAKGDAQLVNESFHLGGGFIAAGFRGAIATMWSMLDKDGPVIAETVYSRLFKNDGSPQVTDAAEALQVAVRKLRDQGVPYERWVPFIHIGI
;
A
#
# COMPACT_ATOMS: atom_id res chain seq x y z
N LEU A 1 -0.13 -14.19 -2.55
CA LEU A 1 0.59 -14.96 -3.60
C LEU A 1 2.09 -14.78 -3.32
N VAL A 2 2.94 -15.72 -3.72
CA VAL A 2 4.40 -15.61 -3.55
C VAL A 2 5.11 -16.29 -4.73
N GLY A 3 6.15 -15.65 -5.28
CA GLY A 3 7.05 -16.26 -6.25
C GLY A 3 6.37 -16.57 -7.59
N GLU A 4 6.57 -17.78 -8.12
CA GLU A 4 6.12 -18.15 -9.48
C GLU A 4 4.60 -18.07 -9.72
N GLN A 5 3.81 -18.03 -8.63
CA GLN A 5 2.36 -17.88 -8.64
C GLN A 5 1.91 -16.42 -8.80
N GLU A 6 2.83 -15.46 -8.76
CA GLU A 6 2.57 -14.03 -8.89
C GLU A 6 2.57 -13.60 -10.36
N THR A 7 1.57 -14.09 -11.11
CA THR A 7 1.24 -13.57 -12.44
C THR A 7 0.31 -12.37 -12.33
N VAL A 8 0.32 -11.51 -13.35
CA VAL A 8 -0.61 -10.36 -13.46
C VAL A 8 -2.06 -10.82 -13.28
N ASP A 9 -2.49 -11.87 -13.98
CA ASP A 9 -3.86 -12.38 -13.92
C ASP A 9 -4.22 -12.90 -12.52
N ALA A 10 -3.30 -13.60 -11.86
CA ALA A 10 -3.53 -14.12 -10.51
C ALA A 10 -3.71 -12.96 -9.51
N VAL A 11 -2.86 -11.94 -9.58
CA VAL A 11 -2.96 -10.75 -8.72
C VAL A 11 -4.24 -9.98 -9.01
N GLN A 12 -4.59 -9.75 -10.28
CA GLN A 12 -5.84 -9.11 -10.67
C GLN A 12 -7.08 -9.88 -10.18
N ASN A 13 -7.03 -11.21 -10.21
CA ASN A 13 -8.11 -12.03 -9.67
C ASN A 13 -8.23 -11.88 -8.15
N GLN A 14 -7.12 -11.82 -7.40
CA GLN A 14 -7.16 -11.56 -5.95
C GLN A 14 -7.69 -10.16 -5.64
N LEU A 15 -7.26 -9.15 -6.41
CA LEU A 15 -7.74 -7.76 -6.27
C LEU A 15 -9.27 -7.66 -6.38
N LYS A 16 -9.91 -8.45 -7.24
CA LYS A 16 -11.38 -8.46 -7.41
C LYS A 16 -12.12 -9.21 -6.30
N ASN A 17 -11.50 -10.22 -5.71
CA ASN A 17 -12.17 -11.18 -4.83
C ASN A 17 -11.84 -11.01 -3.34
N CYS A 18 -10.80 -10.25 -2.99
CA CYS A 18 -10.38 -10.00 -1.62
C CYS A 18 -10.71 -8.56 -1.21
N SER A 19 -11.16 -8.39 0.04
CA SER A 19 -11.44 -7.07 0.61
C SER A 19 -10.21 -6.42 1.25
N TRP A 20 -9.29 -7.22 1.79
CA TRP A 20 -8.05 -6.76 2.41
C TRP A 20 -6.86 -7.34 1.69
N ILE A 21 -5.93 -6.49 1.25
CA ILE A 21 -4.84 -6.92 0.37
C ILE A 21 -3.50 -6.36 0.86
N HIS A 22 -2.51 -7.23 0.98
CA HIS A 22 -1.13 -6.87 1.26
C HIS A 22 -0.29 -7.03 0.00
N LEU A 23 0.36 -5.95 -0.44
CA LEU A 23 1.21 -5.92 -1.63
C LEU A 23 2.61 -5.50 -1.21
N ALA A 24 3.54 -6.46 -1.20
CA ALA A 24 4.95 -6.25 -0.89
C ALA A 24 5.80 -6.35 -2.17
N TYR A 25 5.59 -5.39 -3.08
CA TYR A 25 6.21 -5.39 -4.42
C TYR A 25 7.18 -4.22 -4.60
N HIS A 26 7.95 -4.20 -5.69
CA HIS A 26 8.59 -2.95 -6.09
C HIS A 26 7.58 -2.12 -6.89
N GLY A 27 7.34 -0.89 -6.46
CA GLY A 27 6.58 0.10 -7.21
C GLY A 27 7.49 0.91 -8.11
N GLU A 28 7.02 1.20 -9.33
CA GLU A 28 7.68 2.10 -10.26
C GLU A 28 6.69 3.19 -10.67
N GLN A 29 7.02 4.45 -10.37
CA GLN A 29 6.18 5.57 -10.76
C GLN A 29 6.62 6.16 -12.09
N ASN A 30 5.67 6.32 -13.02
CA ASN A 30 5.89 7.02 -14.27
C ASN A 30 5.33 8.44 -14.17
N MET A 31 6.19 9.42 -13.94
CA MET A 31 5.80 10.81 -13.73
C MET A 31 5.29 11.50 -15.00
N HIS A 32 5.62 10.97 -16.19
CA HIS A 32 5.18 11.54 -17.48
C HIS A 32 3.83 10.97 -17.94
N ASP A 33 3.54 9.72 -17.55
CA ASP A 33 2.29 9.02 -17.86
C ASP A 33 1.83 8.24 -16.61
N PRO A 34 1.17 8.91 -15.64
CA PRO A 34 0.86 8.30 -14.34
C PRO A 34 0.08 6.98 -14.39
N PRO A 35 -0.89 6.77 -15.31
CA PRO A 35 -1.51 5.46 -15.52
C PRO A 35 -0.53 4.32 -15.82
N ARG A 36 0.66 4.59 -16.38
CA ARG A 36 1.71 3.58 -16.60
C ARG A 36 2.59 3.31 -15.38
N SER A 37 2.39 4.00 -14.26
CA SER A 37 2.98 3.60 -12.99
C SER A 37 2.57 2.16 -12.67
N CYS A 38 3.46 1.34 -12.14
CA CYS A 38 3.18 -0.10 -12.01
C CYS A 38 3.76 -0.74 -10.75
N LEU A 39 3.22 -1.91 -10.42
CA LEU A 39 3.80 -2.86 -9.48
C LEU A 39 4.57 -3.92 -10.28
N ARG A 40 5.84 -4.12 -9.95
CA ARG A 40 6.66 -5.19 -10.54
C ARG A 40 6.37 -6.50 -9.81
N LEU A 41 5.73 -7.42 -10.52
CA LEU A 41 5.43 -8.77 -10.05
C LEU A 41 6.54 -9.73 -10.47
N TYR A 42 6.50 -10.97 -9.97
CA TYR A 42 7.44 -11.99 -10.40
C TYR A 42 7.34 -12.26 -11.91
N LYS A 43 6.11 -12.31 -12.45
CA LYS A 43 5.83 -12.46 -13.90
C LYS A 43 5.02 -11.28 -14.42
N GLY A 44 5.74 -10.23 -14.84
CA GLY A 44 5.20 -9.06 -15.50
C GLY A 44 5.00 -7.85 -14.59
N THR A 45 4.28 -6.85 -15.09
CA THR A 45 3.99 -5.60 -14.41
C THR A 45 2.49 -5.36 -14.38
N LEU A 46 1.97 -4.93 -13.23
CA LEU A 46 0.59 -4.52 -13.11
C LEU A 46 0.53 -2.99 -13.09
N GLU A 47 0.07 -2.41 -14.20
CA GLU A 47 -0.06 -0.96 -14.36
C GLU A 47 -1.27 -0.40 -13.60
N LEU A 48 -1.13 0.85 -13.15
CA LEU A 48 -2.16 1.57 -12.40
C LEU A 48 -3.41 1.79 -13.25
N GLY A 49 -3.24 2.09 -14.55
CA GLY A 49 -4.34 2.21 -15.50
C GLY A 49 -5.19 0.94 -15.58
N ALA A 50 -4.56 -0.23 -15.48
CA ALA A 50 -5.30 -1.50 -15.42
C ALA A 50 -6.08 -1.61 -14.11
N ILE A 51 -5.48 -1.26 -12.97
CA ILE A 51 -6.13 -1.28 -11.65
C ILE A 51 -7.35 -0.35 -11.62
N LEU A 52 -7.23 0.87 -12.16
CA LEU A 52 -8.31 1.87 -12.20
C LEU A 52 -9.54 1.42 -13.01
N GLN A 53 -9.36 0.49 -13.95
CA GLN A 53 -10.44 -0.06 -14.77
C GLN A 53 -11.08 -1.32 -14.16
N MET A 54 -10.61 -1.78 -13.00
CA MET A 54 -11.10 -3.00 -12.37
C MET A 54 -12.39 -2.76 -11.58
N PRO A 55 -13.37 -3.68 -11.66
CA PRO A 55 -14.56 -3.61 -10.82
C PRO A 55 -14.24 -4.12 -9.40
N LEU A 56 -13.74 -3.24 -8.53
CA LEU A 56 -13.33 -3.56 -7.15
C LEU A 56 -14.48 -3.36 -6.15
N GLN A 57 -15.47 -4.26 -6.16
CA GLN A 57 -16.73 -4.06 -5.40
C GLN A 57 -16.60 -4.17 -3.87
N ASN A 58 -15.58 -4.88 -3.37
CA ASN A 58 -15.43 -5.20 -1.95
C ASN A 58 -14.12 -4.64 -1.34
N ALA A 59 -13.49 -3.67 -2.00
CA ALA A 59 -12.15 -3.20 -1.63
C ALA A 59 -12.16 -2.36 -0.33
N GLU A 60 -11.71 -2.95 0.76
CA GLU A 60 -11.65 -2.32 2.09
C GLU A 60 -10.30 -1.65 2.31
N LEU A 61 -9.24 -2.43 2.54
CA LEU A 61 -7.90 -1.90 2.83
C LEU A 61 -6.86 -2.50 1.88
N VAL A 62 -6.01 -1.63 1.33
CA VAL A 62 -4.75 -2.05 0.69
C VAL A 62 -3.56 -1.63 1.56
N PHE A 63 -2.69 -2.59 1.87
CA PHE A 63 -1.40 -2.34 2.48
C PHE A 63 -0.33 -2.42 1.39
N LEU A 64 0.26 -1.28 1.03
CA LEU A 64 1.29 -1.13 0.02
C LEU A 64 2.67 -1.00 0.69
N VAL A 65 3.39 -2.12 0.80
CA VAL A 65 4.80 -2.15 1.19
C VAL A 65 5.64 -2.13 -0.08
N ALA A 66 5.79 -0.97 -0.68
CA ALA A 66 6.56 -0.83 -1.90
C ALA A 66 7.27 0.52 -1.90
N CYS A 67 8.53 0.56 -2.32
CA CYS A 67 9.31 1.80 -2.38
C CYS A 67 8.56 2.86 -3.20
N GLN A 68 8.43 4.07 -2.65
CA GLN A 68 7.89 5.24 -3.35
C GLN A 68 6.42 5.11 -3.78
N THR A 69 5.59 4.38 -3.04
CA THR A 69 4.16 4.20 -3.35
C THR A 69 3.27 5.41 -3.09
N ALA A 70 3.78 6.38 -2.33
CA ALA A 70 3.15 7.67 -2.04
C ALA A 70 4.08 8.86 -2.34
N LYS A 71 5.11 8.67 -3.17
CA LYS A 71 6.01 9.77 -3.53
C LYS A 71 5.25 10.73 -4.45
N GLY A 72 4.87 11.90 -3.94
CA GLY A 72 4.43 13.03 -4.76
C GLY A 72 5.62 13.74 -5.43
N ASP A 73 5.33 14.53 -6.46
CA ASP A 73 6.28 15.46 -7.09
C ASP A 73 5.84 16.90 -6.78
N ALA A 74 6.79 17.78 -6.45
CA ALA A 74 6.55 19.20 -6.24
C ALA A 74 6.13 19.95 -7.52
N GLN A 75 6.34 19.37 -8.71
CA GLN A 75 5.92 19.94 -9.99
C GLN A 75 4.59 19.39 -10.52
N LEU A 76 4.08 18.30 -9.93
CA LEU A 76 2.78 17.73 -10.31
C LEU A 76 1.71 18.30 -9.38
N VAL A 77 0.82 19.10 -9.96
CA VAL A 77 -0.31 19.80 -9.29
C VAL A 77 -1.35 18.83 -8.71
N ASN A 78 -1.17 17.51 -8.89
CA ASN A 78 -2.12 16.52 -8.44
C ASN A 78 -1.41 15.41 -7.64
N GLU A 79 -1.37 15.60 -6.33
CA GLU A 79 -0.91 14.64 -5.30
C GLU A 79 -1.63 13.28 -5.39
N SER A 80 -2.71 13.17 -6.17
CA SER A 80 -3.56 11.98 -6.34
C SER A 80 -2.97 10.85 -7.20
N PHE A 81 -1.81 11.03 -7.84
CA PHE A 81 -1.27 10.07 -8.83
C PHE A 81 -0.14 9.16 -8.33
N HIS A 82 0.10 9.10 -7.02
CA HIS A 82 0.94 8.05 -6.45
C HIS A 82 0.13 6.75 -6.31
N LEU A 83 0.80 5.58 -6.38
CA LEU A 83 0.13 4.25 -6.36
C LEU A 83 -0.92 4.14 -5.24
N GLY A 84 -0.64 4.63 -4.03
CA GLY A 84 -1.61 4.65 -2.93
C GLY A 84 -2.93 5.38 -3.24
N GLY A 85 -2.87 6.56 -3.86
CA GLY A 85 -4.03 7.33 -4.27
C GLY A 85 -4.75 6.67 -5.44
N GLY A 86 -3.99 6.03 -6.33
CA GLY A 86 -4.52 5.22 -7.42
C GLY A 86 -5.38 4.04 -6.95
N PHE A 87 -4.98 3.35 -5.86
CA PHE A 87 -5.81 2.30 -5.26
C PHE A 87 -7.09 2.85 -4.61
N ILE A 88 -7.02 4.01 -3.94
CA ILE A 88 -8.22 4.69 -3.43
C ILE A 88 -9.16 5.06 -4.59
N ALA A 89 -8.61 5.64 -5.66
CA ALA A 89 -9.38 6.00 -6.86
C ALA A 89 -9.98 4.78 -7.57
N ALA A 90 -9.36 3.61 -7.46
CA ALA A 90 -9.88 2.33 -7.97
C ALA A 90 -10.99 1.74 -7.08
N GLY A 91 -11.21 2.27 -5.88
CA GLY A 91 -12.33 1.88 -5.01
C GLY A 91 -11.95 1.36 -3.62
N PHE A 92 -10.66 1.30 -3.25
CA PHE A 92 -10.28 0.97 -1.87
C PHE A 92 -10.73 2.07 -0.90
N ARG A 93 -11.29 1.67 0.25
CA ARG A 93 -11.70 2.61 1.30
C ARG A 93 -10.52 3.19 2.08
N GLY A 94 -9.48 2.39 2.28
CA GLY A 94 -8.25 2.79 2.95
C GLY A 94 -7.00 2.25 2.28
N ALA A 95 -5.89 2.97 2.42
CA ALA A 95 -4.58 2.59 1.94
C ALA A 95 -3.50 2.93 2.97
N ILE A 96 -2.65 1.97 3.32
CA ILE A 96 -1.37 2.21 4.00
C ILE A 96 -0.28 2.17 2.94
N ALA A 97 0.56 3.19 2.84
CA ALA A 97 1.59 3.32 1.81
C ALA A 97 2.86 4.02 2.33
N THR A 98 3.91 4.11 1.50
CA THR A 98 5.16 4.82 1.85
C THR A 98 5.49 5.95 0.87
N MET A 99 5.72 7.15 1.40
CA MET A 99 6.04 8.35 0.60
C MET A 99 7.40 8.28 -0.09
N TRP A 100 8.37 7.55 0.47
CA TRP A 100 9.66 7.32 -0.16
C TRP A 100 10.18 5.92 0.17
N SER A 101 11.38 5.60 -0.31
CA SER A 101 12.00 4.31 -0.06
C SER A 101 12.14 4.05 1.44
N MET A 102 11.61 2.92 1.87
CA MET A 102 11.80 2.39 3.22
C MET A 102 12.92 1.36 3.22
N LEU A 103 13.49 1.06 4.39
CA LEU A 103 14.44 -0.04 4.53
C LEU A 103 13.69 -1.35 4.76
N ASP A 104 14.13 -2.43 4.13
CA ASP A 104 13.48 -3.75 4.19
C ASP A 104 13.21 -4.24 5.62
N LYS A 105 14.10 -3.92 6.56
CA LYS A 105 13.94 -4.31 7.98
C LYS A 105 12.78 -3.63 8.70
N ASP A 106 12.30 -2.48 8.21
CA ASP A 106 11.21 -1.73 8.84
C ASP A 106 9.83 -2.29 8.44
N GLY A 107 9.74 -2.90 7.25
CA GLY A 107 8.50 -3.42 6.69
C GLY A 107 7.84 -4.48 7.56
N PRO A 108 8.57 -5.54 7.96
CA PRO A 108 8.05 -6.54 8.87
C PRO A 108 7.57 -5.96 10.20
N VAL A 109 8.31 -5.00 10.77
CA VAL A 109 7.95 -4.39 12.07
C VAL A 109 6.65 -3.59 11.96
N ILE A 110 6.48 -2.81 10.88
CA ILE A 110 5.25 -2.05 10.65
C ILE A 110 4.09 -3.01 10.39
N ALA A 111 4.25 -3.96 9.46
CA ALA A 111 3.19 -4.89 9.08
C ALA A 111 2.73 -5.73 10.28
N GLU A 112 3.66 -6.31 11.05
CA GLU A 112 3.35 -7.07 12.27
C GLU A 112 2.56 -6.22 13.26
N THR A 113 2.99 -4.98 13.50
CA THR A 113 2.34 -4.11 14.49
C THR A 113 0.95 -3.67 14.02
N VAL A 114 0.81 -3.34 12.73
CA VAL A 114 -0.49 -2.97 12.13
C VAL A 114 -1.46 -4.14 12.23
N TYR A 115 -1.09 -5.32 11.76
CA TYR A 115 -1.98 -6.48 11.83
C TYR A 115 -2.29 -6.90 13.26
N SER A 116 -1.33 -6.86 14.17
CA SER A 116 -1.58 -7.13 15.59
C SER A 116 -2.59 -6.17 16.21
N ARG A 117 -2.67 -4.93 15.71
CA ARG A 117 -3.68 -3.95 16.15
C ARG A 117 -5.04 -4.17 15.52
N LEU A 118 -5.07 -4.38 14.20
CA LEU A 118 -6.31 -4.63 13.46
C LEU A 118 -7.04 -5.89 13.93
N PHE A 119 -6.29 -6.92 14.34
CA PHE A 119 -6.81 -8.20 14.81
C PHE A 119 -6.75 -8.35 16.34
N LYS A 120 -6.60 -7.26 17.10
CA LYS A 120 -6.45 -7.30 18.57
C LYS A 120 -7.71 -7.83 19.27
N ASN A 121 -8.88 -7.55 18.72
CA ASN A 121 -10.16 -7.98 19.26
C ASN A 121 -10.65 -9.19 18.47
N ASP A 122 -11.41 -10.10 19.08
CA ASP A 122 -11.99 -11.30 18.44
C ASP A 122 -13.03 -10.99 17.33
N GLY A 123 -13.15 -9.72 16.92
CA GLY A 123 -13.99 -9.25 15.83
C GLY A 123 -13.23 -9.15 14.51
N SER A 124 -13.99 -8.97 13.42
CA SER A 124 -13.40 -8.72 12.11
C SER A 124 -12.69 -7.35 12.08
N PRO A 125 -11.51 -7.24 11.43
CA PRO A 125 -10.78 -5.99 11.35
C PRO A 125 -11.62 -4.93 10.64
N GLN A 126 -11.57 -3.69 11.14
CA GLN A 126 -12.28 -2.56 10.55
C GLN A 126 -11.28 -1.64 9.85
N VAL A 127 -11.61 -1.19 8.64
CA VAL A 127 -10.74 -0.27 7.89
C VAL A 127 -10.48 1.03 8.65
N THR A 128 -11.45 1.47 9.46
CA THR A 128 -11.36 2.66 10.33
C THR A 128 -10.27 2.57 11.39
N ASP A 129 -9.80 1.37 11.72
CA ASP A 129 -8.74 1.15 12.70
C ASP A 129 -7.35 1.23 12.06
N ALA A 130 -7.25 1.28 10.73
CA ALA A 130 -5.98 1.24 9.99
C ALA A 130 -5.09 2.44 10.30
N ALA A 131 -5.66 3.64 10.43
CA ALA A 131 -4.92 4.85 10.78
C ALA A 131 -4.29 4.75 12.19
N GLU A 132 -5.05 4.29 13.18
CA GLU A 132 -4.54 4.08 14.54
C GLU A 132 -3.49 2.97 14.56
N ALA A 133 -3.76 1.86 13.87
CA ALA A 133 -2.83 0.74 13.77
C ALA A 133 -1.47 1.19 13.19
N LEU A 134 -1.48 2.01 12.13
CA LEU A 134 -0.27 2.58 11.56
C LEU A 134 0.43 3.54 12.52
N GLN A 135 -0.33 4.39 13.20
CA GLN A 135 0.23 5.32 14.20
C GLN A 135 0.99 4.56 15.30
N VAL A 136 0.44 3.45 15.79
CA VAL A 136 1.11 2.60 16.80
C VAL A 136 2.38 1.97 16.23
N ALA A 137 2.34 1.50 14.98
CA ALA A 137 3.50 0.93 14.31
C ALA A 137 4.64 1.95 14.12
N VAL A 138 4.34 3.15 13.67
CA VAL A 138 5.31 4.24 13.51
C VAL A 138 5.89 4.67 14.86
N ARG A 139 5.07 4.77 15.91
CA ARG A 139 5.55 5.06 17.27
C ARG A 139 6.49 3.99 17.80
N LYS A 140 6.22 2.70 17.51
CA LYS A 140 7.10 1.59 17.90
C LYS A 140 8.52 1.77 17.31
N LEU A 141 8.64 2.11 16.02
CA LEU A 141 9.95 2.40 15.41
C LEU A 141 10.63 3.61 16.06
N ARG A 142 9.89 4.70 16.25
CA ARG A 142 10.40 5.91 16.92
C ARG A 142 10.94 5.60 18.32
N ASP A 143 10.19 4.86 19.13
CA ASP A 143 10.54 4.54 20.51
C ASP A 143 11.73 3.55 20.61
N GLN A 144 12.01 2.81 19.53
CA GLN A 144 13.22 1.99 19.37
C GLN A 144 14.47 2.81 18.96
N GLY A 145 14.35 4.13 18.84
CA GLY A 145 15.45 5.00 18.42
C GLY A 145 15.75 4.93 16.92
N VAL A 146 14.80 4.44 16.10
CA VAL A 146 14.96 4.44 14.65
C VAL A 146 14.95 5.89 14.13
N PRO A 147 15.91 6.28 13.25
CA PRO A 147 15.95 7.60 12.66
C PRO A 147 14.65 8.00 11.95
N TYR A 148 14.32 9.30 11.97
CA TYR A 148 13.03 9.82 11.51
C TYR A 148 12.73 9.52 10.05
N GLU A 149 13.76 9.55 9.20
CA GLU A 149 13.68 9.28 7.77
C GLU A 149 13.14 7.87 7.45
N ARG A 150 13.17 6.95 8.41
CA ARG A 150 12.71 5.57 8.26
C ARG A 150 11.28 5.34 8.73
N TRP A 151 10.73 6.15 9.63
CA TRP A 151 9.36 5.96 10.15
C TRP A 151 8.38 7.05 9.73
N VAL A 152 8.85 8.25 9.35
CA VAL A 152 8.01 9.30 8.75
C VAL A 152 7.37 8.92 7.39
N PRO A 153 8.00 8.14 6.48
CA PRO A 153 7.40 7.91 5.16
C PRO A 153 6.07 7.16 5.17
N PHE A 154 5.76 6.44 6.23
CA PHE A 154 4.53 5.64 6.29
C PHE A 154 3.31 6.55 6.46
N ILE A 155 2.36 6.42 5.55
CA ILE A 155 1.12 7.21 5.56
C ILE A 155 -0.11 6.32 5.44
N HIS A 156 -1.23 6.86 5.90
CA HIS A 156 -2.56 6.31 5.70
C HIS A 156 -3.38 7.29 4.86
N ILE A 157 -4.17 6.78 3.92
CA ILE A 157 -5.07 7.56 3.06
C ILE A 157 -6.44 6.86 3.07
N GLY A 158 -7.52 7.63 3.15
CA GLY A 158 -8.88 7.10 3.17
C GLY A 158 -9.49 7.09 4.57
N ILE A 159 -10.55 6.28 4.75
CA ILE A 159 -11.43 6.25 5.93
C ILE A 159 -11.06 5.09 6.85
#